data_AF-A0A1B2HR40-F1
#
_entry.id   AF-A0A1B2HR40-F1
#
_cell.length_a   1.000
_cell.length_b   1.000
_cell.length_c   1.000
_cell.angle_alpha   90.00
_cell.angle_beta   90.00
_cell.angle_gamma   90.00
#
_symmetry.space_group_name_H-M   'P 1'
#
loop_
_entity.id
_entity.type
_entity.pdbx_description
1 polymer ?
#
loop_
_entity_poly.entity_id
_entity_poly.type
_entity_poly.pdbx_seq_one_letter_code
_entity_poly.pdbx_strand_id
1 'polypeptide(L)'
;MFNQPSRRGFLSGAAAAALSLGTFSPTAPAAAATSDIRPFRIRIPERDLVDSHRRILASRWPETETVTDLSQGSPLHTMRALARCWA
;
A
#
# COMPACT_ATOMS: atom_id res chain seq x y z
N MET A 1 -2.39 -21.72 7.38
CA MET A 1 -1.63 -22.71 6.59
C MET A 1 -2.67 -23.55 5.86
N PHE A 2 -3.03 -23.35 4.60
CA PHE A 2 -2.33 -22.89 3.40
C PHE A 2 -3.29 -22.09 2.49
N ASN A 3 -2.84 -20.97 1.95
CA ASN A 3 -2.55 -20.76 0.52
C ASN A 3 -3.75 -20.29 -0.31
N GLN A 4 -3.86 -18.96 -0.43
CA GLN A 4 -4.74 -18.31 -1.40
C GLN A 4 -4.30 -18.70 -2.83
N PRO A 5 -5.24 -18.98 -3.76
CA PRO A 5 -4.90 -19.36 -5.12
C PRO A 5 -4.24 -18.19 -5.87
N SER A 6 -3.08 -18.48 -6.46
CA SER A 6 -2.29 -17.56 -7.28
C SER A 6 -3.07 -17.08 -8.50
N ARG A 7 -3.04 -15.76 -8.72
CA ARG A 7 -3.58 -15.01 -9.86
C ARG A 7 -2.94 -15.35 -11.23
N ARG A 8 -2.19 -16.44 -11.33
CA ARG A 8 -1.36 -16.80 -12.49
C ARG A 8 -1.99 -17.83 -13.43
N GLY A 9 -3.27 -18.11 -13.27
CA GLY A 9 -3.98 -19.10 -14.08
C GLY A 9 -5.13 -18.48 -14.85
N PHE A 10 -4.86 -17.57 -15.78
CA PHE A 10 -5.82 -17.28 -16.85
C PHE A 10 -5.13 -17.13 -18.21
N LEU A 11 -5.04 -18.29 -18.87
CA LEU A 11 -5.29 -18.57 -20.29
C LEU A 11 -4.39 -17.92 -21.36
N SER A 12 -3.45 -18.75 -21.84
CA SER A 12 -3.08 -18.84 -23.25
C SER A 12 -4.29 -19.25 -24.09
N GLY A 13 -4.60 -18.48 -25.15
CA GLY A 13 -5.55 -18.85 -26.20
C GLY A 13 -5.06 -18.25 -27.53
N ALA A 14 -4.83 -19.11 -28.53
CA ALA A 14 -4.24 -18.75 -29.81
C ALA A 14 -5.29 -18.42 -30.89
N ALA A 15 -4.97 -17.39 -31.69
CA ALA A 15 -5.24 -17.13 -33.13
C ALA A 15 -6.63 -17.40 -33.77
N ALA A 16 -7.21 -16.36 -34.40
CA ALA A 16 -7.60 -16.33 -35.83
C ALA A 16 -8.11 -14.93 -36.26
N ALA A 17 -7.89 -14.58 -37.53
CA ALA A 17 -7.96 -13.24 -38.14
C ALA A 17 -9.37 -12.61 -38.27
N ALA A 18 -9.44 -11.30 -38.06
CA ALA A 18 -10.49 -10.44 -38.62
C ALA A 18 -9.88 -9.10 -39.08
N LEU A 19 -9.90 -8.89 -40.40
CA LEU A 19 -9.45 -7.67 -41.08
C LEU A 19 -10.28 -6.47 -40.62
N SER A 20 -9.72 -5.63 -39.76
CA SER A 20 -10.17 -4.25 -39.56
C SER A 20 -8.95 -3.35 -39.52
N LEU A 21 -8.93 -2.34 -40.38
CA LEU A 21 -7.90 -1.29 -40.51
C LEU A 21 -7.94 -0.37 -39.28
N GLY A 22 -7.72 -0.92 -38.09
CA GLY A 22 -7.53 -0.20 -36.85
C GLY A 22 -6.07 -0.30 -36.45
N THR A 23 -5.39 0.83 -36.40
CA THR A 23 -4.00 1.02 -35.98
C THR A 23 -3.57 0.07 -34.86
N PHE A 24 -2.87 -1.01 -35.20
CA PHE A 24 -2.16 -1.82 -34.22
C PHE A 24 -0.97 -0.99 -33.75
N SER A 25 -1.12 -0.30 -32.62
CA SER A 25 -0.01 0.35 -31.94
C SER A 25 1.01 -0.72 -31.58
N PRO A 26 2.26 -0.68 -32.09
CA PRO A 26 3.30 -1.51 -31.52
C PRO A 26 3.43 -1.12 -30.06
N THR A 27 3.33 -2.10 -29.15
CA THR A 27 3.78 -1.95 -27.77
C THR A 27 5.13 -1.25 -27.80
N ALA A 28 5.18 -0.03 -27.25
CA ALA A 28 6.44 0.68 -27.07
C ALA A 28 7.40 -0.28 -26.36
N PRO A 29 8.67 -0.38 -26.78
CA PRO A 29 9.62 -1.24 -26.09
C PRO A 29 9.56 -0.83 -24.61
N ALA A 30 9.27 -1.79 -23.73
CA ALA A 30 9.46 -1.61 -22.31
C ALA A 30 10.89 -1.12 -22.17
N ALA A 31 11.07 0.16 -21.83
CA ALA A 31 12.38 0.78 -21.74
C ALA A 31 13.27 -0.17 -20.96
N ALA A 32 14.35 -0.63 -21.59
CA ALA A 32 15.22 -1.66 -21.01
C ALA A 32 15.55 -1.21 -19.59
N ALA A 33 15.05 -1.94 -18.59
CA ALA A 33 15.26 -1.62 -17.20
C ALA A 33 16.76 -1.72 -16.96
N THR A 34 17.43 -0.58 -16.95
CA THR A 34 18.84 -0.48 -16.66
C THR A 34 19.00 -0.85 -15.20
N SER A 35 19.80 -1.88 -14.92
CA SER A 35 20.07 -2.43 -13.58
C SER A 35 20.95 -1.49 -12.74
N ASP A 36 20.72 -0.19 -12.87
CA ASP A 36 21.62 0.87 -12.45
C ASP A 36 21.14 1.42 -11.11
N ILE A 37 22.03 1.46 -10.11
CA ILE A 37 21.67 1.89 -8.76
C ILE A 37 21.60 3.41 -8.73
N ARG A 38 20.41 3.96 -8.42
CA ARG A 38 20.15 5.40 -8.34
C ARG A 38 20.11 5.85 -6.88
N PRO A 39 20.96 6.80 -6.45
CA PRO A 39 20.87 7.38 -5.12
C PRO A 39 19.48 8.00 -4.89
N PHE A 40 18.83 7.62 -3.81
CA PHE A 40 17.53 8.13 -3.42
C PHE A 40 17.62 8.80 -2.05
N ARG A 41 17.18 10.06 -1.97
CA ARG A 41 17.11 10.82 -0.72
C ARG A 41 15.69 11.28 -0.49
N ILE A 42 15.10 10.82 0.61
CA ILE A 42 13.76 11.24 1.04
C ILE A 42 13.88 12.68 1.55
N ARG A 43 12.96 13.54 1.11
CA ARG A 43 12.73 14.88 1.66
C ARG A 43 11.30 14.91 2.17
N ILE A 44 11.14 15.09 3.48
CA ILE A 44 9.83 15.22 4.11
C ILE A 44 9.62 16.71 4.43
N PRO A 45 8.63 17.38 3.83
CA PRO A 45 8.31 18.76 4.15
C PRO A 45 7.85 18.92 5.61
N GLU A 46 8.30 19.98 6.28
CA GLU A 46 7.92 20.28 7.67
C GLU A 46 6.40 20.39 7.86
N ARG A 47 5.71 20.98 6.88
CA ARG A 47 4.24 21.11 6.91
C ARG A 47 3.54 19.75 7.01
N ASP A 48 4.13 18.70 6.44
CA ASP A 48 3.54 17.36 6.43
C ASP A 48 3.75 16.69 7.81
N LEU A 49 4.87 17.01 8.49
CA LEU A 49 5.11 16.60 9.88
C LEU A 49 4.14 17.30 10.85
N VAL A 50 3.95 18.61 10.69
CA VAL A 50 3.01 19.39 11.52
C VAL A 50 1.57 18.92 11.32
N ASP A 51 1.15 18.64 10.08
CA ASP A 51 -0.18 18.08 9.82
C ASP A 51 -0.35 16.69 10.46
N SER A 52 0.68 15.83 10.34
CA SER A 52 0.67 14.51 10.98
C SER A 52 0.49 14.60 12.49
N HIS A 53 1.27 15.47 13.15
CA HIS A 53 1.18 15.73 14.59
C HIS A 53 -0.21 16.20 14.99
N ARG A 54 -0.75 17.20 14.26
CA ARG A 54 -2.09 17.72 14.50
C ARG A 54 -3.17 16.63 14.39
N ARG A 55 -3.06 15.74 13.40
CA ARG A 55 -4.01 14.64 13.20
C ARG A 55 -3.95 13.60 14.30
N ILE A 56 -2.74 13.26 14.76
CA ILE A 56 -2.56 12.35 15.90
C ILE A 56 -3.24 12.94 17.14
N LEU A 57 -3.03 14.22 17.42
CA LEU A 57 -3.66 14.91 18.56
C LEU A 57 -5.19 15.01 18.43
N ALA A 58 -5.71 15.13 17.22
CA ALA A 58 -7.16 15.20 16.95
C ALA A 58 -7.86 13.82 16.95
N SER A 59 -7.13 12.74 17.26
CA SER A 59 -7.69 11.38 17.23
C SER A 59 -8.82 11.22 18.25
N ARG A 60 -9.94 10.67 17.78
CA ARG A 60 -11.06 10.26 18.63
C ARG A 60 -10.85 8.82 19.05
N TRP A 61 -10.86 8.58 20.36
CA TRP A 61 -10.62 7.27 20.93
C TRP A 61 -11.93 6.52 21.16
N PRO A 62 -12.01 5.22 20.85
CA PRO A 62 -13.13 4.38 21.24
C PRO A 62 -13.14 4.14 22.76
N GLU A 63 -14.18 3.48 23.25
CA GLU A 63 -14.25 2.97 24.61
C GLU A 63 -13.17 1.89 24.88
N THR A 64 -12.88 1.64 26.15
CA THR A 64 -11.96 0.58 26.57
C THR A 64 -12.51 -0.81 26.22
N GLU A 65 -11.62 -1.75 25.94
CA GLU A 65 -11.95 -3.14 25.61
C GLU A 65 -12.72 -3.84 26.73
N THR A 66 -13.55 -4.81 26.35
CA THR A 66 -14.36 -5.60 27.30
C THR A 66 -13.63 -6.83 27.84
N VAL A 67 -12.54 -7.24 27.19
CA VAL A 67 -11.79 -8.47 27.50
C VAL A 67 -10.37 -8.09 27.90
N THR A 68 -9.78 -8.87 28.82
CA THR A 68 -8.43 -8.61 29.34
C THR A 68 -7.30 -9.23 28.49
N ASP A 69 -7.65 -9.98 27.45
CA ASP A 69 -6.70 -10.57 26.51
C ASP A 69 -6.64 -9.80 25.17
N LEU A 70 -5.80 -10.27 24.25
CA LEU A 70 -5.58 -9.61 22.96
C LEU A 70 -6.53 -10.10 21.85
N SER A 71 -7.62 -10.81 22.19
CA SER A 71 -8.55 -11.35 21.21
C SER A 71 -9.26 -10.26 20.39
N GLN A 72 -9.38 -9.04 20.93
CA GLN A 72 -9.97 -7.87 20.28
C GLN A 72 -8.95 -6.95 19.58
N GLY A 73 -7.67 -7.34 19.56
CA GLY A 73 -6.60 -6.57 18.93
C GLY A 73 -5.73 -5.80 19.93
N SER A 74 -5.22 -4.64 19.51
CA SER A 74 -4.29 -3.86 20.34
C SER A 74 -5.05 -3.05 21.40
N PRO A 75 -4.65 -3.14 22.68
CA PRO A 75 -5.31 -2.38 23.74
C PRO A 75 -5.24 -0.86 23.53
N LEU A 76 -6.30 -0.17 23.92
CA LEU A 76 -6.46 1.28 23.79
C LEU A 76 -5.35 2.04 24.54
N HIS A 77 -4.90 1.52 25.68
CA HIS A 77 -3.77 2.10 26.39
C HIS A 77 -2.49 2.10 25.54
N THR A 78 -2.21 1.01 24.84
CA THR A 78 -1.04 0.87 23.95
C THR A 78 -1.13 1.85 22.78
N MET A 79 -2.29 1.95 22.14
CA MET A 79 -2.49 2.89 21.03
C MET A 79 -2.32 4.36 21.48
N ARG A 80 -2.85 4.71 22.66
CA ARG A 80 -2.64 6.04 23.25
C ARG A 80 -1.19 6.31 23.63
N ALA A 81 -0.45 5.29 24.09
CA ALA A 81 0.97 5.42 24.39
C ALA A 81 1.80 5.66 23.11
N LEU A 82 1.46 4.96 22.02
CA LEU A 82 2.08 5.20 20.73
C LEU A 82 1.81 6.62 20.22
N ALA A 83 0.56 7.07 20.30
CA ALA A 83 0.19 8.45 19.90
C ALA A 83 1.00 9.51 20.65
N ARG A 84 1.21 9.37 21.97
CA ARG A 84 2.04 10.29 22.78
C ARG A 84 3.53 10.23 22.47
N CYS A 85 4.02 9.12 21.93
CA CYS A 85 5.42 9.01 21.53
C CYS A 85 5.66 9.74 20.20
N TRP A 86 4.65 9.75 19.33
CA TRP A 86 4.71 10.35 18.00
C TRP A 86 4.26 11.81 17.98
N ALA A 87 3.62 12.29 19.05
CA ALA A 87 3.14 13.64 19.20
C ALA A 87 3.21 14.14 20.65
#